data_AF-A0ABD5S4R3-F1
#
_entry.id   AF-A0ABD5S4R3-F1
#
_cell.length_a   1.000
_cell.length_b   1.000
_cell.length_c   1.000
_cell.angle_alpha   90.00
_cell.angle_beta   90.00
_cell.angle_gamma   90.00
#
_symmetry.space_group_name_H-M   'P 1'
#
loop_
_entity.id
_entity.type
_entity.pdbx_description
1 polymer ?
#
loop_
_entity_poly.entity_id
_entity_poly.type
_entity_poly.pdbx_seq_one_letter_code
_entity_poly.pdbx_strand_id
1 'polypeptide(L)'
;MSVTSAGESILLTVDGRERELSRADAAELQEALGAALTEKREFFRTAGEYREDGSYVVSRRGADSSGNAKVFDSFDALRRLYERLPEAFTAEDVGRSGITGSRRHMVVRHFGEHPAFDCGIGRRNPLTVEKAESEATSEPEPEATSASGSPSTSASTATGSAVNGDA
;
A
#
# COMPACT_ATOMS: atom_id res chain seq x y z
N MET A 1 -1.09 25.43 4.68
CA MET A 1 -1.41 25.73 6.10
C MET A 1 -0.59 26.94 6.51
N SER A 2 -1.20 27.89 7.22
CA SER A 2 -0.50 29.08 7.75
C SER A 2 -0.95 29.35 9.18
N VAL A 3 -0.07 29.94 9.99
CA VAL A 3 -0.31 30.25 11.40
C VAL A 3 0.10 31.69 11.63
N THR A 4 -0.79 32.50 12.20
CA THR A 4 -0.51 33.90 12.56
C THR A 4 -0.94 34.15 14.00
N SER A 5 -0.12 34.88 14.76
CA SER A 5 -0.49 35.32 16.11
C SER A 5 -1.35 36.58 16.03
N ALA A 6 -2.51 36.56 16.69
CA ALA A 6 -3.46 37.67 16.76
C ALA A 6 -3.72 38.06 18.22
N GLY A 7 -2.69 38.58 18.90
CA GLY A 7 -2.78 38.96 20.31
C GLY A 7 -3.00 37.76 21.23
N GLU A 8 -4.20 37.66 21.82
CA GLU A 8 -4.60 36.59 22.75
C GLU A 8 -5.04 35.30 22.04
N SER A 9 -5.19 35.32 20.72
CA SER A 9 -5.55 34.16 19.91
C SER A 9 -4.51 33.84 18.82
N ILE A 10 -4.64 32.65 18.24
CA ILE A 10 -3.86 32.19 17.09
C ILE A 10 -4.83 31.91 15.95
N LEU A 11 -4.58 32.53 14.80
CA LEU A 11 -5.29 32.26 13.56
C LEU A 11 -4.58 31.15 12.80
N LEU A 12 -5.27 30.02 12.66
CA LEU A 12 -4.82 28.86 11.92
C LEU A 12 -5.62 28.74 10.61
N THR A 13 -4.92 28.68 9.48
CA THR A 13 -5.54 28.38 8.18
C THR A 13 -5.15 26.98 7.71
N VAL A 14 -6.14 26.10 7.58
CA VAL A 14 -5.98 24.74 7.02
C VAL A 14 -6.97 24.61 5.85
N ASP A 15 -6.48 24.19 4.69
CA ASP A 15 -7.28 24.06 3.45
C ASP A 15 -8.13 25.29 3.11
N GLY A 16 -7.55 26.48 3.31
CA GLY A 16 -8.22 27.77 3.08
C GLY A 16 -9.30 28.12 4.10
N ARG A 17 -9.51 27.29 5.14
CA ARG A 17 -10.44 27.57 6.23
C ARG A 17 -9.68 28.17 7.41
N GLU A 18 -10.13 29.33 7.85
CA GLU A 18 -9.60 29.99 9.03
C GLU A 18 -10.28 29.46 10.30
N ARG A 19 -9.47 29.28 11.33
CA ARG A 19 -9.87 28.88 12.68
C ARG A 19 -9.13 29.76 13.66
N GLU A 20 -9.88 30.43 14.51
CA GLU A 20 -9.32 31.11 15.67
C GLU A 20 -9.22 30.12 16.82
N LEU A 21 -8.03 30.03 17.41
CA LEU A 21 -7.73 29.20 18.57
C LEU A 21 -7.33 30.09 19.73
N SER A 22 -7.81 29.78 20.94
CA SER A 22 -7.22 30.37 22.13
C SER A 22 -5.76 29.90 22.28
N ARG A 23 -4.96 30.61 23.07
CA ARG A 23 -3.58 30.16 23.40
C ARG A 23 -3.55 28.78 24.05
N ALA A 24 -4.59 28.45 24.85
CA ALA A 24 -4.72 27.15 25.49
C ALA A 24 -5.01 26.07 24.45
N ASP A 25 -6.01 26.26 23.59
CA ASP A 25 -6.37 25.29 22.53
C ASP A 25 -5.23 25.10 21.53
N ALA A 26 -4.48 26.15 21.23
CA ALA A 26 -3.32 26.04 20.35
C ALA A 26 -2.16 25.25 20.99
N ALA A 27 -1.97 25.37 22.31
CA ALA A 27 -0.99 24.56 23.04
C ALA A 27 -1.41 23.09 23.09
N GLU A 28 -2.69 22.81 23.35
CA GLU A 28 -3.25 21.45 23.32
C GLU A 28 -3.14 20.85 21.91
N LEU A 29 -3.45 21.62 20.86
CA LEU A 29 -3.26 21.20 19.49
C LEU A 29 -1.78 20.92 19.17
N GLN A 30 -0.86 21.76 19.65
CA GLN A 30 0.57 21.54 19.46
C GLN A 30 1.03 20.24 20.14
N GLU A 31 0.57 19.98 21.37
CA GLU A 31 0.87 18.74 22.10
C GLU A 31 0.29 17.52 21.38
N ALA A 32 -0.98 17.58 20.96
CA ALA A 32 -1.64 16.51 20.22
C ALA A 32 -0.95 16.25 18.87
N LEU A 33 -0.54 17.29 18.15
CA LEU A 33 0.23 17.16 16.92
C LEU A 33 1.62 16.58 17.18
N GLY A 34 2.30 17.02 18.24
CA GLY A 34 3.60 16.46 18.65
C GLY A 34 3.48 14.97 18.91
N ALA A 35 2.52 14.57 19.75
CA ALA A 35 2.26 13.17 20.06
C ALA A 35 1.88 12.34 18.81
N ALA A 36 1.06 12.89 17.91
CA ALA A 36 0.71 12.22 16.65
C ALA A 36 1.89 12.11 15.68
N LEU A 37 2.80 13.09 15.66
CA LEU A 37 4.02 13.07 14.86
C LEU A 37 5.06 12.11 15.45
N THR A 38 5.04 11.87 16.77
CA THR A 38 5.93 10.96 17.47
C THR A 38 5.20 9.70 17.93
N GLU A 39 4.61 8.97 16.99
CA GLU A 39 3.85 7.76 17.30
C GLU A 39 4.73 6.51 17.20
N LYS A 40 4.73 5.68 18.25
CA LYS A 40 5.22 4.30 18.21
C LYS A 40 4.05 3.34 18.05
N ARG A 41 4.05 2.59 16.95
CA ARG A 41 3.07 1.55 16.64
C ARG A 41 3.68 0.16 16.71
N GLU A 42 3.14 -0.69 17.57
CA GLU A 42 3.53 -2.09 17.62
C GLU A 42 2.74 -2.93 16.61
N PHE A 43 3.44 -3.85 15.98
CA PHE A 43 2.90 -4.89 15.12
C PHE A 43 3.14 -6.27 15.73
N PHE A 44 2.86 -7.35 14.99
CA PHE A 44 2.92 -8.69 15.54
C PHE A 44 4.31 -9.04 16.10
N ARG A 45 5.39 -8.75 15.35
CA ARG A 45 6.78 -8.98 15.80
C ARG A 45 7.68 -7.77 15.62
N THR A 46 7.22 -6.75 14.93
CA THR A 46 7.96 -5.51 14.70
C THR A 46 7.28 -4.32 15.38
N ALA A 47 7.98 -3.20 15.48
CA ALA A 47 7.41 -1.92 15.84
C ALA A 47 7.94 -0.85 14.89
N GLY A 48 7.09 0.12 14.58
CA GLY A 48 7.39 1.31 13.80
C GLY A 48 7.32 2.53 14.70
N GLU A 49 8.26 3.46 14.58
CA GLU A 49 8.26 4.70 15.38
C GLU A 49 8.56 5.89 14.47
N TYR A 50 7.67 6.88 14.48
CA TYR A 50 7.94 8.20 13.95
C TYR A 50 8.65 9.01 15.04
N ARG A 51 9.77 9.65 14.68
CA ARG A 51 10.53 10.50 15.60
C ARG A 51 10.36 11.98 15.29
N GLU A 52 10.69 12.81 16.27
CA GLU A 52 10.68 14.27 16.15
C GLU A 52 11.57 14.81 15.03
N ASP A 53 12.67 14.11 14.73
CA ASP A 53 13.60 14.47 13.65
C ASP A 53 13.08 14.08 12.25
N GLY A 54 11.86 13.52 12.16
CA GLY A 54 11.25 13.04 10.92
C GLY A 54 11.71 11.64 10.51
N SER A 55 12.66 11.02 11.23
CA SER A 55 13.12 9.68 10.95
C SER A 55 12.06 8.64 11.29
N TYR A 56 12.11 7.50 10.59
CA TYR A 56 11.25 6.36 10.87
C TYR A 56 12.09 5.15 11.29
N VAL A 57 11.69 4.53 12.40
CA VAL A 57 12.43 3.43 13.02
C VAL A 57 11.65 2.16 12.85
N VAL A 58 12.32 1.14 12.35
CA VAL A 58 11.83 -0.23 12.41
C VAL A 58 12.64 -0.98 13.47
N SER A 59 11.95 -1.55 14.45
CA SER A 59 12.54 -2.35 15.51
C SER A 59 11.78 -3.66 15.70
N ARG A 60 12.31 -4.54 16.56
CA ARG A 60 11.55 -5.69 17.04
C ARG A 60 10.55 -5.21 18.09
N ARG A 61 9.39 -5.87 18.17
CA ARG A 61 8.40 -5.59 19.20
C ARG A 61 9.02 -5.74 20.59
N GLY A 62 8.71 -4.83 21.52
CA GLY A 62 9.22 -4.84 22.90
C GLY A 62 10.73 -4.59 23.05
N ALA A 63 11.43 -4.15 22.00
CA ALA A 63 12.82 -3.74 22.13
C ALA A 63 12.90 -2.29 22.64
N ASP A 64 13.42 -2.12 23.85
CA ASP A 64 13.67 -0.79 24.44
C ASP A 64 15.06 -0.24 24.09
N SER A 65 15.98 -1.09 23.62
CA SER A 65 17.33 -0.67 23.22
C SER A 65 17.43 -0.41 21.71
N SER A 66 18.02 0.73 21.37
CA SER A 66 18.26 1.20 19.98
C SER A 66 19.22 0.33 19.17
N GLY A 67 19.98 -0.58 19.80
CA GLY A 67 21.12 -1.28 19.19
C GLY A 67 20.78 -2.20 18.00
N ASN A 68 19.53 -2.65 17.87
CA ASN A 68 19.09 -3.54 16.79
C ASN A 68 17.92 -2.97 15.96
N ALA A 69 17.75 -1.66 15.97
CA ALA A 69 16.80 -0.99 15.07
C ALA A 69 17.40 -0.73 13.68
N LYS A 70 16.53 -0.50 12.70
CA LYS A 70 16.86 0.11 11.42
C LYS A 70 16.19 1.48 11.38
N VAL A 71 17.00 2.53 11.29
CA VAL A 71 16.53 3.90 11.09
C VAL A 71 16.53 4.22 9.59
N PHE A 72 15.44 4.83 9.14
CA PHE A 72 15.26 5.43 7.83
C PHE A 72 15.15 6.95 8.01
N ASP A 73 15.67 7.72 7.05
CA ASP A 73 15.63 9.19 7.10
C ASP A 73 14.18 9.73 7.17
N SER A 74 13.23 8.98 6.65
CA SER A 74 11.80 9.23 6.78
C SER A 74 10.98 7.96 6.51
N PHE A 75 9.67 8.01 6.80
CA PHE A 75 8.74 6.96 6.38
C PHE A 75 8.66 6.83 4.85
N ASP A 76 8.77 7.95 4.12
CA ASP A 76 8.82 7.92 2.65
C ASP A 76 10.07 7.21 2.12
N ALA A 77 11.21 7.28 2.82
CA ALA A 77 12.38 6.50 2.44
C ALA A 77 12.12 4.98 2.53
N LEU A 78 11.35 4.55 3.54
CA LEU A 78 10.88 3.17 3.66
C LEU A 78 9.87 2.81 2.55
N ARG A 79 8.93 3.70 2.22
CA ARG A 79 8.00 3.51 1.08
C ARG A 79 8.70 3.36 -0.25
N ARG A 80 9.67 4.24 -0.54
CA ARG A 80 10.49 4.16 -1.77
C ARG A 80 11.31 2.87 -1.83
N LEU A 81 11.76 2.35 -0.68
CA LEU A 81 12.38 1.03 -0.64
C LEU A 81 11.39 -0.04 -1.06
N TYR A 82 10.19 -0.07 -0.48
CA TYR A 82 9.13 -1.01 -0.85
C TYR A 82 8.78 -0.99 -2.34
N GLU A 83 8.59 0.21 -2.90
CA GLU A 83 8.23 0.40 -4.31
C GLU A 83 9.25 -0.23 -5.27
N ARG A 84 10.54 -0.16 -4.94
CA ARG A 84 11.62 -0.74 -5.75
C ARG A 84 11.80 -2.25 -5.60
N LEU A 85 11.20 -2.87 -4.57
CA LEU A 85 11.31 -4.31 -4.38
C LEU A 85 10.48 -5.05 -5.45
N PRO A 86 10.88 -6.27 -5.84
CA PRO A 86 10.06 -7.13 -6.70
C PRO A 86 8.68 -7.42 -6.08
N GLU A 87 7.75 -7.94 -6.89
CA GLU A 87 6.42 -8.39 -6.44
C GLU A 87 6.50 -9.38 -5.27
N ALA A 88 7.39 -10.37 -5.38
CA ALA A 88 7.75 -11.27 -4.30
C ALA A 88 9.19 -11.01 -3.86
N PHE A 89 9.39 -10.67 -2.60
CA PHE A 89 10.69 -10.26 -2.10
C PHE A 89 11.05 -10.89 -0.75
N THR A 90 12.36 -10.99 -0.52
CA THR A 90 12.96 -11.63 0.65
C THR A 90 13.97 -10.70 1.33
N ALA A 91 14.63 -11.21 2.37
CA ALA A 91 15.69 -10.48 3.06
C ALA A 91 16.89 -10.20 2.13
N GLU A 92 17.10 -11.01 1.10
CA GLU A 92 18.17 -10.80 0.14
C GLU A 92 17.92 -9.55 -0.70
N ASP A 93 16.70 -9.38 -1.21
CA ASP A 93 16.30 -8.23 -2.04
C ASP A 93 16.41 -6.93 -1.26
N VAL A 94 15.94 -6.92 -0.01
CA VAL A 94 16.14 -5.80 0.92
C VAL A 94 17.62 -5.52 1.15
N GLY A 95 18.46 -6.56 1.18
CA GLY A 95 19.91 -6.44 1.36
C GLY A 95 20.61 -5.63 0.27
N ARG A 96 20.08 -5.65 -0.97
CA ARG A 96 20.62 -4.87 -2.09
C ARG A 96 20.53 -3.36 -1.89
N SER A 97 19.71 -2.90 -0.93
CA SER A 97 19.59 -1.49 -0.53
C SER A 97 20.62 -1.04 0.53
N GLY A 98 21.60 -1.87 0.85
CA GLY A 98 22.62 -1.58 1.87
C GLY A 98 22.20 -1.90 3.31
N ILE A 99 21.02 -2.47 3.51
CA ILE A 99 20.60 -3.00 4.82
C ILE A 99 21.29 -4.34 5.04
N THR A 100 21.94 -4.53 6.20
CA THR A 100 22.78 -5.72 6.45
C THR A 100 22.30 -6.55 7.63
N GLY A 101 22.76 -7.81 7.67
CA GLY A 101 22.55 -8.73 8.79
C GLY A 101 21.08 -9.01 9.10
N SER A 102 20.77 -9.13 10.40
CA SER A 102 19.44 -9.45 10.93
C SER A 102 18.38 -8.37 10.62
N ARG A 103 18.82 -7.13 10.33
CA ARG A 103 17.92 -6.02 10.00
C ARG A 103 17.16 -6.25 8.70
N ARG A 104 17.74 -6.97 7.74
CA ARG A 104 17.07 -7.32 6.48
C ARG A 104 15.78 -8.09 6.73
N HIS A 105 15.85 -9.14 7.55
CA HIS A 105 14.67 -9.95 7.91
C HIS A 105 13.65 -9.17 8.72
N MET A 106 14.11 -8.26 9.58
CA MET A 106 13.23 -7.40 10.36
C MET A 106 12.43 -6.46 9.46
N VAL A 107 13.08 -5.85 8.46
CA VAL A 107 12.43 -4.94 7.50
C VAL A 107 11.46 -5.70 6.60
N VAL A 108 11.82 -6.88 6.08
CA VAL A 108 10.88 -7.72 5.31
C VAL A 108 9.64 -8.04 6.13
N ARG A 109 9.84 -8.47 7.38
CA ARG A 109 8.75 -8.78 8.28
C ARG A 109 7.86 -7.56 8.55
N HIS A 110 8.47 -6.39 8.72
CA HIS A 110 7.75 -5.15 8.96
C HIS A 110 6.83 -4.80 7.78
N PHE A 111 7.29 -4.94 6.53
CA PHE A 111 6.43 -4.73 5.36
C PHE A 111 5.18 -5.60 5.40
N GLY A 112 5.35 -6.91 5.62
CA GLY A 112 4.21 -7.84 5.68
C GLY A 112 3.34 -7.72 6.95
N GLU A 113 3.71 -6.87 7.92
CA GLU A 113 2.93 -6.63 9.15
C GLU A 113 2.28 -5.24 9.16
N HIS A 114 2.79 -4.28 8.38
CA HIS A 114 2.42 -2.87 8.47
C HIS A 114 1.35 -2.50 7.43
N PRO A 115 0.18 -1.98 7.85
CA PRO A 115 -1.01 -1.84 6.98
C PRO A 115 -0.86 -0.80 5.84
N ALA A 116 0.12 0.10 5.93
CA ALA A 116 0.40 1.04 4.83
C ALA A 116 1.13 0.42 3.63
N PHE A 117 1.54 -0.85 3.71
CA PHE A 117 2.12 -1.58 2.58
C PHE A 117 1.13 -2.64 2.14
N ASP A 118 0.74 -2.57 0.87
CA ASP A 118 -0.22 -3.50 0.28
C ASP A 118 0.46 -4.83 -0.07
N CYS A 119 0.87 -5.56 0.97
CA CYS A 119 1.60 -6.81 0.86
C CYS A 119 1.39 -7.69 2.09
N GLY A 120 1.63 -8.99 1.95
CA GLY A 120 1.45 -9.97 3.02
C GLY A 120 2.56 -11.02 3.06
N ILE A 121 2.68 -11.74 4.17
CA ILE A 121 3.62 -12.86 4.30
C ILE A 121 3.05 -14.09 3.57
N GLY A 122 3.47 -14.30 2.32
CA GLY A 122 3.09 -15.47 1.52
C GLY A 122 3.80 -16.76 1.95
N ARG A 123 5.09 -16.68 2.33
CA ARG A 123 5.86 -17.83 2.85
C ARG A 123 6.69 -17.48 4.08
N ARG A 124 6.83 -18.45 4.99
CA ARG A 124 7.56 -18.27 6.27
C ARG A 124 8.98 -18.83 6.27
N ASN A 125 9.29 -19.78 5.39
CA ASN A 125 10.62 -20.37 5.28
C ASN A 125 10.95 -20.73 3.80
N PRO A 126 11.78 -19.93 3.10
CA PRO A 126 12.31 -18.64 3.54
C PRO A 126 11.19 -17.61 3.76
N LEU A 127 11.47 -16.57 4.57
CA LEU A 127 10.51 -15.48 4.79
C LEU A 127 10.39 -14.67 3.50
N THR A 128 9.21 -14.76 2.87
CA THR A 128 8.88 -14.09 1.62
C THR A 128 7.61 -13.28 1.81
N VAL A 129 7.65 -12.04 1.34
CA VAL A 129 6.49 -11.14 1.27
C VAL A 129 6.09 -10.98 -0.18
N GLU A 130 4.79 -10.97 -0.41
CA GLU A 130 4.16 -10.83 -1.72
C GLU A 130 3.32 -9.55 -1.69
N LYS A 131 3.57 -8.65 -2.64
CA LYS A 131 2.71 -7.48 -2.87
C LYS A 131 1.36 -7.96 -3.39
N ALA A 132 0.31 -7.23 -3.04
CA ALA A 132 -0.98 -7.44 -3.68
C ALA A 132 -0.85 -7.10 -5.16
N GLU A 133 -1.44 -7.94 -6.02
CA GLU A 133 -1.58 -7.60 -7.43
C GLU A 133 -2.33 -6.28 -7.51
N SER A 134 -1.61 -5.21 -7.86
CA SER A 134 -2.28 -4.01 -8.34
C SER A 134 -3.02 -4.47 -9.59
N GLU A 135 -4.35 -4.39 -9.59
CA GLU A 135 -5.17 -4.59 -10.79
C GLU A 135 -4.69 -3.58 -11.85
N ALA A 136 -3.64 -3.93 -12.57
CA ALA A 136 -3.20 -3.23 -13.75
C ALA A 136 -4.37 -3.40 -14.70
N THR A 137 -5.15 -2.33 -14.82
CA THR A 137 -6.23 -2.17 -15.80
C THR A 137 -5.69 -2.67 -17.13
N SER A 138 -6.06 -3.90 -17.46
CA SER A 138 -5.88 -4.43 -18.80
C SER A 138 -6.97 -3.74 -19.59
N GLU A 139 -6.63 -2.62 -20.23
CA GLU A 139 -7.51 -1.99 -21.21
C GLU A 139 -7.95 -3.08 -22.20
N PRO A 140 -9.26 -3.35 -22.36
CA PRO A 140 -9.69 -4.26 -23.39
C PRO A 140 -9.32 -3.66 -24.73
N GLU A 141 -8.46 -4.33 -25.49
CA GLU A 141 -8.26 -4.04 -26.90
C GLU A 141 -9.64 -3.96 -27.58
N PRO A 142 -9.97 -2.87 -28.30
CA PRO A 142 -11.22 -2.79 -29.02
C PRO A 142 -11.15 -3.80 -30.19
N GLU A 143 -11.80 -4.96 -30.02
CA GLU A 143 -12.10 -5.86 -31.12
C GLU A 143 -12.86 -5.06 -32.18
N ALA A 144 -12.18 -4.84 -33.30
CA ALA A 144 -12.72 -4.19 -34.47
C ALA A 144 -13.91 -4.98 -35.00
N THR A 145 -15.08 -4.33 -34.92
CA THR A 145 -16.31 -4.68 -35.61
C THR A 145 -16.04 -4.98 -37.09
N SER A 146 -16.30 -6.21 -37.52
CA SER A 146 -16.52 -6.54 -38.94
C SER A 146 -17.82 -7.30 -39.08
N ALA A 147 -18.90 -6.54 -39.21
CA ALA A 147 -20.16 -6.98 -39.77
C ALA A 147 -20.26 -6.47 -41.22
N SER A 148 -20.27 -7.39 -42.17
CA SER A 148 -20.83 -7.24 -43.52
C SER A 148 -20.99 -8.67 -44.03
N GLY A 149 -22.18 -9.27 -44.17
CA GLY A 149 -23.34 -8.76 -44.90
C GLY A 149 -23.60 -9.74 -46.06
N SER A 150 -24.48 -10.73 -45.82
CA SER A 150 -25.12 -11.70 -46.75
C SER A 150 -25.72 -11.01 -48.00
N PRO A 151 -26.16 -11.67 -49.11
CA PRO A 151 -27.00 -12.89 -49.10
C PRO A 151 -26.95 -13.82 -50.33
N SER A 152 -27.59 -15.00 -50.26
CA SER A 152 -28.47 -15.45 -51.36
C SER A 152 -29.43 -16.56 -50.93
N THR A 153 -30.69 -16.33 -51.29
CA THR A 153 -31.93 -17.08 -51.07
C THR A 153 -32.13 -18.19 -52.11
N SER A 154 -32.87 -19.26 -51.77
CA SER A 154 -33.92 -19.97 -52.56
C SER A 154 -34.08 -21.40 -52.01
N ALA A 155 -35.12 -21.72 -51.22
CA ALA A 155 -36.54 -21.95 -51.56
C ALA A 155 -36.87 -23.44 -51.89
N SER A 156 -37.71 -24.02 -51.02
CA SER A 156 -38.77 -25.03 -51.19
C SER A 156 -38.64 -26.17 -52.22
N THR A 157 -38.96 -27.41 -51.81
CA THR A 157 -40.29 -28.04 -52.02
C THR A 157 -40.39 -29.39 -51.27
N ALA A 158 -41.61 -29.68 -50.81
CA ALA A 158 -42.04 -30.82 -50.01
C ALA A 158 -42.18 -32.16 -50.77
N THR A 159 -42.46 -33.22 -49.99
CA THR A 159 -43.11 -34.55 -50.24
C THR A 159 -42.20 -35.67 -49.72
N GLY A 160 -42.59 -36.69 -48.95
CA GLY A 160 -43.89 -37.27 -48.62
C GLY A 160 -43.75 -38.80 -48.68
N SER A 161 -43.92 -39.49 -47.54
CA SER A 161 -44.39 -40.87 -47.35
C SER A 161 -43.73 -42.08 -48.07
N ALA A 162 -43.25 -43.07 -47.29
CA ALA A 162 -43.60 -44.51 -47.36
C ALA A 162 -42.70 -45.31 -46.38
N VAL A 163 -43.19 -45.84 -45.26
CA VAL A 163 -43.77 -47.19 -45.01
C VAL A 163 -42.97 -48.43 -45.46
N ASN A 164 -42.84 -49.33 -44.47
CA ASN A 164 -42.71 -50.81 -44.48
C ASN A 164 -41.33 -51.48 -44.45
N GLY A 165 -41.21 -52.42 -43.49
CA GLY A 165 -40.53 -53.69 -43.72
C GLY A 165 -39.77 -54.26 -42.52
N ASP A 166 -40.50 -54.82 -41.56
CA ASP A 166 -39.98 -55.76 -40.55
C ASP A 166 -39.69 -57.11 -41.22
N ALA A 167 -38.49 -57.67 -40.97
CA ALA A 167 -38.15 -59.07 -41.16
C ALA A 167 -36.97 -59.43 -40.25
#